data_AF-A0A0S8KIY7-F1
#
_entry.id   AF-A0A0S8KIY7-F1
#
_cell.length_a   1.000
_cell.length_b   1.000
_cell.length_c   1.000
_cell.angle_alpha   90.00
_cell.angle_beta   90.00
_cell.angle_gamma   90.00
#
_symmetry.space_group_name_H-M   'P 1'
#
loop_
_entity.id
_entity.type
_entity.pdbx_description
1 polymer ?
#
loop_
_entity_poly.entity_id
_entity_poly.type
_entity_poly.pdbx_seq_one_letter_code
_entity_poly.pdbx_strand_id
1 'polypeptide(L)'
;LITFIPWSNLKKAKKFPPKEPNPEYDIEKIVPGDPTQPYDVRDVIRCIVDDSDFFEVQEMWAENIVIGFGRMKGETVGFVCNQPIVLAGVLDVDSSDKAARFIRFCDAFNIPIVTLVDLPGYLPGVDQEHAGVIRHGAKVLYAYSEATVPKMTVIIRKAYGGGYIAMASRHLRADFVFAWPGAEIAVMGPEGAANIIFRKEIATAEDPDKVRKQKVKEYKDKFANPYVAAAKGYIDSVIEPKETRKLLLHAIEVAGNKAVYLPQKKHGIPPF
;
A
#
# COMPACT_ATOMS: atom_id res chain seq x y z
N LEU A 1 12.72 -15.21 -11.96
CA LEU A 1 13.46 -14.64 -10.80
C LEU A 1 14.80 -13.99 -11.15
N ILE A 2 15.83 -14.72 -11.59
CA ILE A 2 17.21 -14.18 -11.77
C ILE A 2 17.25 -12.93 -12.67
N THR A 3 16.35 -12.83 -13.67
CA THR A 3 16.28 -11.68 -14.58
C THR A 3 15.76 -10.39 -13.94
N PHE A 4 15.17 -10.44 -12.75
CA PHE A 4 14.69 -9.27 -11.98
C PHE A 4 15.73 -8.78 -10.97
N ILE A 5 16.64 -9.65 -10.52
CA ILE A 5 17.56 -9.33 -9.42
C ILE A 5 18.91 -8.88 -10.02
N PRO A 6 19.52 -7.79 -9.52
CA PRO A 6 20.87 -7.42 -9.94
C PRO A 6 21.91 -8.42 -9.41
N TRP A 7 23.04 -8.48 -10.10
CA TRP A 7 24.16 -9.35 -9.71
C TRP A 7 24.80 -8.96 -8.36
N SER A 8 24.64 -7.71 -7.95
CA SER A 8 25.13 -7.20 -6.66
C SER A 8 24.39 -5.92 -6.27
N ASN A 9 24.56 -5.49 -5.02
CA ASN A 9 24.03 -4.23 -4.51
C ASN A 9 24.73 -2.97 -5.05
N LEU A 10 25.74 -3.10 -5.92
CA LEU A 10 26.44 -1.96 -6.53
C LEU A 10 25.83 -1.53 -7.86
N LYS A 11 24.90 -2.32 -8.40
CA LYS A 11 24.29 -2.09 -9.72
C LYS A 11 22.78 -2.28 -9.64
N LYS A 12 22.05 -1.58 -10.51
CA LYS A 12 20.64 -1.89 -10.78
C LYS A 12 20.51 -3.16 -11.63
N ALA A 13 19.33 -3.77 -11.63
CA ALA A 13 19.04 -4.90 -12.51
C ALA A 13 19.21 -4.48 -13.99
N LYS A 14 19.57 -5.43 -14.86
CA LYS A 14 19.67 -5.16 -16.30
C LYS A 14 18.29 -4.73 -16.83
N LYS A 15 18.23 -3.60 -17.54
CA LYS A 15 17.00 -3.16 -18.19
C LYS A 15 16.60 -4.15 -19.30
N PHE A 16 15.30 -4.36 -19.45
CA PHE A 16 14.72 -5.11 -20.57
C PHE A 16 14.09 -4.12 -21.56
N PRO A 17 13.84 -4.53 -22.82
CA PRO A 17 13.05 -3.73 -23.74
C PRO A 17 11.68 -3.38 -23.12
N PRO A 18 11.31 -2.09 -23.05
CA PRO A 18 9.99 -1.68 -22.57
C PRO A 18 8.88 -2.32 -23.40
N LYS A 19 7.79 -2.70 -22.74
CA LYS A 19 6.56 -3.16 -23.38
C LYS A 19 5.37 -2.50 -22.71
N GLU A 20 4.31 -2.24 -23.47
CA GLU A 20 3.04 -1.82 -22.88
C GLU A 20 2.34 -3.00 -22.19
N PRO A 21 1.47 -2.74 -21.20
CA PRO A 21 0.62 -3.75 -20.61
C PRO A 21 -0.38 -4.30 -21.65
N ASN A 22 -0.87 -5.52 -21.42
CA ASN A 22 -1.90 -6.11 -22.28
C ASN A 22 -3.21 -5.28 -22.15
N PRO A 23 -3.81 -4.82 -23.27
CA PRO A 23 -5.04 -4.03 -23.26
C PRO A 23 -6.28 -4.76 -22.71
N GLU A 24 -6.22 -6.08 -22.52
CA GLU A 24 -7.28 -6.86 -21.88
C GLU A 24 -7.51 -6.46 -20.41
N TYR A 25 -6.48 -5.94 -19.73
CA TYR A 25 -6.58 -5.48 -18.34
C TYR A 25 -7.00 -4.00 -18.29
N ASP A 26 -8.27 -3.76 -17.96
CA ASP A 26 -8.84 -2.42 -17.82
C ASP A 26 -8.89 -1.97 -16.36
N ILE A 27 -7.99 -1.05 -15.99
CA ILE A 27 -7.82 -0.61 -14.60
C ILE A 27 -9.07 0.07 -14.02
N GLU A 28 -9.93 0.64 -14.86
CA GLU A 28 -11.16 1.33 -14.42
C GLU A 28 -12.27 0.33 -14.03
N LYS A 29 -12.13 -0.95 -14.39
CA LYS A 29 -13.14 -2.00 -14.14
C LYS A 29 -12.78 -2.97 -13.02
N ILE A 30 -11.54 -2.95 -12.53
CA ILE A 30 -11.05 -3.93 -11.56
C ILE A 30 -11.58 -3.64 -10.16
N VAL A 31 -11.54 -2.38 -9.74
CA VAL A 31 -11.91 -1.98 -8.37
C VAL A 31 -13.38 -1.61 -8.33
N PRO A 32 -14.24 -2.39 -7.62
CA PRO A 32 -15.66 -2.10 -7.55
C PRO A 32 -15.93 -0.79 -6.81
N GLY A 33 -16.93 -0.04 -7.28
CA GLY A 33 -17.41 1.15 -6.58
C GLY A 33 -18.04 0.84 -5.22
N ASP A 34 -18.54 -0.38 -5.02
CA ASP A 34 -18.97 -0.86 -3.71
C ASP A 34 -17.74 -1.23 -2.85
N PRO A 35 -17.49 -0.53 -1.72
CA PRO A 35 -16.33 -0.78 -0.88
C PRO A 35 -16.35 -2.14 -0.18
N THR A 36 -17.50 -2.83 -0.14
CA THR A 36 -17.65 -4.16 0.47
C THR A 36 -17.27 -5.29 -0.49
N GLN A 37 -17.27 -5.02 -1.79
CA GLN A 37 -16.88 -6.03 -2.78
C GLN A 37 -15.35 -6.13 -2.87
N PRO A 38 -14.79 -7.35 -2.74
CA PRO A 38 -13.37 -7.59 -2.96
C PRO A 38 -13.04 -7.61 -4.46
N TYR A 39 -11.75 -7.51 -4.76
CA TYR A 39 -11.17 -7.70 -6.08
C TYR A 39 -9.76 -8.28 -5.92
N ASP A 40 -9.19 -8.74 -7.02
CA ASP A 40 -7.81 -9.21 -7.05
C ASP A 40 -6.85 -8.06 -7.37
N VAL A 41 -5.99 -7.69 -6.43
CA VAL A 41 -5.00 -6.61 -6.64
C VAL A 41 -3.99 -6.94 -7.74
N ARG A 42 -3.79 -8.23 -8.06
CA ARG A 42 -2.88 -8.68 -9.12
C ARG A 42 -3.33 -8.17 -10.48
N ASP A 43 -4.64 -8.02 -10.70
CA ASP A 43 -5.14 -7.46 -11.95
C ASP A 43 -4.78 -5.97 -12.07
N VAL A 44 -4.79 -5.23 -10.96
CA VAL A 44 -4.31 -3.83 -10.94
C VAL A 44 -2.83 -3.77 -11.27
N ILE A 45 -2.02 -4.70 -10.73
CA ILE A 45 -0.58 -4.80 -11.05
C ILE A 45 -0.40 -5.08 -12.55
N ARG A 46 -1.17 -6.02 -13.12
CA ARG A 46 -1.12 -6.38 -14.54
C ARG A 46 -1.49 -5.23 -15.47
N CYS A 47 -2.33 -4.28 -15.03
CA CYS A 47 -2.59 -3.04 -15.78
C CYS A 47 -1.38 -2.08 -15.86
N ILE A 48 -0.43 -2.18 -14.92
CA ILE A 48 0.62 -1.15 -14.75
C ILE A 48 2.02 -1.65 -15.05
N VAL A 49 2.27 -2.96 -15.08
CA VAL A 49 3.57 -3.54 -15.43
C VAL A 49 3.69 -3.83 -16.92
N ASP A 50 4.90 -3.77 -17.44
CA ASP A 50 5.23 -4.08 -18.82
C ASP A 50 4.82 -5.51 -19.17
N ASP A 51 4.19 -5.71 -20.34
CA ASP A 51 3.70 -7.03 -20.82
C ASP A 51 2.64 -7.68 -19.91
N SER A 52 2.14 -6.95 -18.91
CA SER A 52 1.34 -7.51 -17.81
C SER A 52 2.03 -8.69 -17.08
N ASP A 53 3.37 -8.77 -17.16
CA ASP A 53 4.18 -9.82 -16.55
C ASP A 53 4.53 -9.47 -15.09
N PHE A 54 3.90 -10.20 -14.17
CA PHE A 54 4.14 -10.08 -12.73
C PHE A 54 4.62 -11.41 -12.16
N PHE A 55 5.82 -11.39 -11.59
CA PHE A 55 6.43 -12.52 -10.91
C PHE A 55 6.15 -12.44 -9.41
N GLU A 56 5.10 -13.13 -8.95
CA GLU A 56 4.72 -13.17 -7.54
C GLU A 56 5.72 -13.99 -6.70
N VAL A 57 5.95 -13.54 -5.47
CA VAL A 57 6.86 -14.17 -4.51
C VAL A 57 6.05 -14.62 -3.29
N GLN A 58 6.27 -15.86 -2.85
CA GLN A 58 5.51 -16.48 -1.75
C GLN A 58 3.98 -16.43 -2.00
N GLU A 59 3.55 -16.76 -3.22
CA GLU A 59 2.15 -16.71 -3.66
C GLU A 59 1.22 -17.50 -2.71
N MET A 60 1.65 -18.65 -2.18
CA MET A 60 0.82 -19.53 -1.34
C MET A 60 0.94 -19.28 0.17
N TRP A 61 1.54 -18.16 0.62
CA TRP A 61 1.69 -17.85 2.04
C TRP A 61 1.30 -16.41 2.32
N ALA A 62 0.51 -16.16 3.37
CA ALA A 62 -0.02 -14.83 3.72
C ALA A 62 -0.60 -14.12 2.49
N GLU A 63 -1.60 -14.76 1.86
CA GLU A 63 -2.22 -14.32 0.61
C GLU A 63 -2.96 -12.98 0.73
N ASN A 64 -3.21 -12.49 1.96
CA ASN A 64 -3.73 -11.15 2.27
C ASN A 64 -2.76 -10.00 1.92
N ILE A 65 -1.49 -10.31 1.60
CA ILE A 65 -0.56 -9.37 0.98
C ILE A 65 0.16 -10.02 -0.21
N VAL A 66 0.14 -9.34 -1.35
CA VAL A 66 0.84 -9.73 -2.57
C VAL A 66 2.18 -9.01 -2.62
N ILE A 67 3.25 -9.76 -2.85
CA ILE A 67 4.59 -9.22 -3.11
C ILE A 67 5.16 -9.85 -4.38
N GLY A 68 5.99 -9.12 -5.11
CA GLY A 68 6.62 -9.67 -6.30
C GLY A 68 7.31 -8.64 -7.16
N PHE A 69 7.82 -9.09 -8.29
CA PHE A 69 8.55 -8.26 -9.22
C PHE A 69 7.77 -8.05 -10.51
N GLY A 70 7.75 -6.83 -11.00
CA GLY A 70 7.35 -6.49 -12.35
C GLY A 70 8.40 -5.63 -13.03
N ARG A 71 8.14 -5.22 -14.27
CA ARG A 71 8.93 -4.18 -14.93
C ARG A 71 8.08 -2.97 -15.29
N MET A 72 8.68 -1.80 -15.25
CA MET A 72 8.07 -0.56 -15.74
C MET A 72 9.10 0.17 -16.60
N LYS A 73 8.81 0.36 -17.89
CA LYS A 73 9.76 0.90 -18.89
C LYS A 73 11.09 0.13 -18.88
N GLY A 74 11.00 -1.19 -18.73
CA GLY A 74 12.13 -2.11 -18.70
C GLY A 74 12.90 -2.18 -17.38
N GLU A 75 12.65 -1.29 -16.42
CA GLU A 75 13.28 -1.32 -15.10
C GLU A 75 12.56 -2.27 -14.15
N THR A 76 13.31 -3.00 -13.32
CA THR A 76 12.69 -3.88 -12.31
C THR A 76 12.12 -3.05 -11.16
N VAL A 77 10.89 -3.39 -10.77
CA VAL A 77 10.16 -2.76 -9.66
C VAL A 77 9.64 -3.86 -8.74
N GLY A 78 9.78 -3.66 -7.42
CA GLY A 78 9.16 -4.49 -6.40
C GLY A 78 7.77 -3.96 -6.05
N PHE A 79 6.78 -4.85 -5.97
CA PHE A 79 5.41 -4.51 -5.60
C PHE A 79 5.08 -5.05 -4.21
N VAL A 80 4.38 -4.26 -3.41
CA VAL A 80 3.82 -4.64 -2.11
C VAL A 80 2.38 -4.16 -2.04
N CYS A 81 1.43 -5.10 -2.05
CA CYS A 81 0.03 -4.77 -2.34
C CYS A 81 -0.89 -5.52 -1.38
N ASN A 82 -1.81 -4.83 -0.70
CA ASN A 82 -2.87 -5.51 0.06
C ASN A 82 -3.77 -6.29 -0.90
N GLN A 83 -4.29 -7.45 -0.49
CA GLN A 83 -5.14 -8.31 -1.31
C GLN A 83 -6.58 -8.35 -0.74
N PRO A 84 -7.51 -7.52 -1.24
CA PRO A 84 -8.85 -7.41 -0.67
C PRO A 84 -9.68 -8.69 -0.73
N ILE A 85 -9.42 -9.60 -1.68
CA ILE A 85 -10.14 -10.88 -1.75
C ILE A 85 -9.74 -11.89 -0.67
N VAL A 86 -8.62 -11.65 0.04
CA VAL A 86 -8.14 -12.51 1.12
C VAL A 86 -8.12 -11.73 2.43
N LEU A 87 -8.91 -12.17 3.41
CA LEU A 87 -9.03 -11.53 4.73
C LEU A 87 -9.30 -10.01 4.65
N ALA A 88 -9.99 -9.54 3.59
CA ALA A 88 -10.23 -8.12 3.33
C ALA A 88 -8.96 -7.25 3.22
N GLY A 89 -7.80 -7.85 2.91
CA GLY A 89 -6.52 -7.14 2.73
C GLY A 89 -5.86 -6.64 4.01
N VAL A 90 -6.31 -7.12 5.19
CA VAL A 90 -5.70 -6.77 6.48
C VAL A 90 -4.23 -7.17 6.55
N LEU A 91 -3.45 -6.45 7.37
CA LEU A 91 -2.14 -6.91 7.81
C LEU A 91 -2.27 -7.83 9.03
N ASP A 92 -1.48 -8.88 9.09
CA ASP A 92 -1.37 -9.78 10.24
C ASP A 92 0.11 -10.12 10.51
N VAL A 93 0.37 -11.04 11.42
CA VAL A 93 1.74 -11.50 11.76
C VAL A 93 2.49 -11.97 10.50
N ASP A 94 1.89 -12.88 9.72
CA ASP A 94 2.55 -13.53 8.59
C ASP A 94 2.75 -12.57 7.41
N SER A 95 1.72 -11.78 7.08
CA SER A 95 1.79 -10.77 6.02
C SER A 95 2.82 -9.69 6.35
N SER A 96 2.96 -9.34 7.64
CA SER A 96 3.97 -8.39 8.08
C SER A 96 5.39 -8.92 7.86
N ASP A 97 5.65 -10.18 8.19
CA ASP A 97 6.94 -10.81 7.93
C ASP A 97 7.23 -10.94 6.43
N LYS A 98 6.24 -11.38 5.64
CA LYS A 98 6.29 -11.47 4.18
C LYS A 98 6.71 -10.14 3.55
N ALA A 99 5.95 -9.08 3.84
CA ALA A 99 6.21 -7.76 3.28
C ALA A 99 7.54 -7.18 3.77
N ALA A 100 7.82 -7.21 5.08
CA ALA A 100 9.02 -6.61 5.64
C ALA A 100 10.31 -7.23 5.07
N ARG A 101 10.34 -8.55 4.90
CA ARG A 101 11.50 -9.23 4.31
C ARG A 101 11.70 -8.84 2.85
N PHE A 102 10.62 -8.77 2.08
CA PHE A 102 10.66 -8.40 0.66
C PHE A 102 11.09 -6.94 0.45
N ILE A 103 10.58 -6.02 1.26
CA ILE A 103 10.95 -4.59 1.23
C ILE A 103 12.46 -4.43 1.46
N ARG A 104 13.00 -5.07 2.50
CA ARG A 104 14.44 -5.00 2.80
C ARG A 104 15.29 -5.65 1.71
N PHE A 105 14.79 -6.70 1.06
CA PHE A 105 15.46 -7.28 -0.10
C PHE A 105 15.51 -6.28 -1.26
N CYS A 106 14.38 -5.66 -1.60
CA CYS A 106 14.33 -4.65 -2.67
C CYS A 106 15.29 -3.49 -2.38
N ASP A 107 15.30 -2.99 -1.14
CA ASP A 107 16.20 -1.93 -0.72
C ASP A 107 17.68 -2.33 -0.85
N ALA A 108 18.05 -3.49 -0.34
CA ALA A 108 19.43 -4.00 -0.38
C ALA A 108 19.99 -4.15 -1.81
N PHE A 109 19.11 -4.30 -2.80
CA PHE A 109 19.46 -4.52 -4.20
C PHE A 109 19.04 -3.35 -5.11
N ASN A 110 18.79 -2.16 -4.57
CA ASN A 110 18.47 -0.95 -5.32
C ASN A 110 17.23 -1.09 -6.24
N ILE A 111 16.23 -1.87 -5.83
CA ILE A 111 14.99 -2.06 -6.56
C ILE A 111 13.95 -1.06 -6.04
N PRO A 112 13.43 -0.15 -6.88
CA PRO A 112 12.31 0.73 -6.53
C PRO A 112 11.10 -0.06 -6.04
N ILE A 113 10.37 0.50 -5.09
CA ILE A 113 9.19 -0.15 -4.49
C ILE A 113 7.94 0.64 -4.82
N VAL A 114 6.94 -0.05 -5.41
CA VAL A 114 5.59 0.45 -5.59
C VAL A 114 4.66 -0.24 -4.60
N THR A 115 3.94 0.55 -3.82
CA THR A 115 3.01 0.06 -2.80
C THR A 115 1.58 0.37 -3.23
N LEU A 116 0.72 -0.65 -3.30
CA LEU A 116 -0.70 -0.48 -3.61
C LEU A 116 -1.53 -0.71 -2.35
N VAL A 117 -2.29 0.30 -1.93
CA VAL A 117 -2.93 0.33 -0.61
C VAL A 117 -4.44 0.16 -0.72
N ASP A 118 -4.95 -0.92 -0.16
CA ASP A 118 -6.38 -1.16 0.13
C ASP A 118 -6.51 -2.08 1.33
N LEU A 119 -6.44 -1.52 2.54
CA LEU A 119 -6.57 -2.25 3.79
C LEU A 119 -7.41 -1.50 4.83
N PRO A 120 -8.21 -2.23 5.63
CA PRO A 120 -8.96 -1.64 6.73
C PRO A 120 -8.16 -1.56 8.05
N GLY A 121 -6.98 -2.17 8.11
CA GLY A 121 -6.12 -2.18 9.31
C GLY A 121 -5.39 -3.51 9.51
N TYR A 122 -5.06 -3.80 10.77
CA TYR A 122 -4.53 -5.11 11.17
C TYR A 122 -5.66 -6.08 11.54
N LEU A 123 -5.43 -7.38 11.36
CA LEU A 123 -6.37 -8.43 11.74
C LEU A 123 -6.57 -8.43 13.26
N PRO A 124 -7.80 -8.21 13.77
CA PRO A 124 -8.06 -8.30 15.19
C PRO A 124 -8.10 -9.76 15.63
N GLY A 125 -7.66 -10.04 16.86
CA GLY A 125 -7.81 -11.36 17.47
C GLY A 125 -6.82 -11.61 18.60
N VAL A 126 -7.24 -12.35 19.62
CA VAL A 126 -6.37 -12.72 20.76
C VAL A 126 -5.14 -13.50 20.28
N ASP A 127 -5.32 -14.36 19.27
CA ASP A 127 -4.22 -15.13 18.69
C ASP A 127 -3.16 -14.24 18.04
N GLN A 128 -3.57 -13.16 17.36
CA GLN A 128 -2.65 -12.18 16.77
C GLN A 128 -1.87 -11.42 17.87
N GLU A 129 -2.56 -11.00 18.92
CA GLU A 129 -1.93 -10.32 20.06
C GLU A 129 -0.91 -11.23 20.77
N HIS A 130 -1.29 -12.49 21.06
CA HIS A 130 -0.41 -13.47 21.70
C HIS A 130 0.75 -13.92 20.80
N ALA A 131 0.55 -14.01 19.49
CA ALA A 131 1.63 -14.25 18.53
C ALA A 131 2.60 -13.05 18.45
N GLY A 132 2.19 -11.88 18.92
CA GLY A 132 2.99 -10.67 18.95
C GLY A 132 2.86 -9.83 17.68
N VAL A 133 1.63 -9.59 17.21
CA VAL A 133 1.36 -8.73 16.05
C VAL A 133 2.03 -7.36 16.16
N ILE A 134 2.20 -6.83 17.38
CA ILE A 134 2.92 -5.57 17.64
C ILE A 134 4.35 -5.61 17.08
N ARG A 135 5.15 -6.63 17.44
CA ARG A 135 6.54 -6.73 16.98
C ARG A 135 6.63 -7.10 15.50
N HIS A 136 5.71 -7.91 14.99
CA HIS A 136 5.68 -8.28 13.57
C HIS A 136 5.28 -7.10 12.67
N GLY A 137 4.18 -6.40 13.00
CA GLY A 137 3.76 -5.21 12.27
C GLY A 137 4.82 -4.10 12.29
N ALA A 138 5.55 -3.96 13.41
CA ALA A 138 6.68 -3.03 13.50
C ALA A 138 7.84 -3.36 12.54
N LYS A 139 7.97 -4.60 12.04
CA LYS A 139 8.96 -4.95 11.01
C LYS A 139 8.66 -4.26 9.68
N VAL A 140 7.38 -4.13 9.30
CA VAL A 140 6.97 -3.40 8.07
C VAL A 140 7.30 -1.92 8.20
N LEU A 141 6.95 -1.32 9.35
CA LEU A 141 7.31 0.06 9.67
C LEU A 141 8.82 0.27 9.58
N TYR A 142 9.60 -0.60 10.21
CA TYR A 142 11.06 -0.55 10.19
C TYR A 142 11.60 -0.69 8.76
N ALA A 143 11.10 -1.65 7.97
CA ALA A 143 11.57 -1.93 6.62
C ALA A 143 11.40 -0.72 5.69
N TYR A 144 10.22 -0.09 5.66
CA TYR A 144 10.02 1.12 4.88
C TYR A 144 10.79 2.32 5.42
N SER A 145 10.85 2.45 6.76
CA SER A 145 11.58 3.53 7.42
C SER A 145 13.08 3.42 7.28
N GLU A 146 13.65 2.24 7.02
CA GLU A 146 15.08 2.04 6.74
C GLU A 146 15.36 2.27 5.26
N ALA A 147 14.46 1.81 4.38
CA ALA A 147 14.66 1.79 2.95
C ALA A 147 14.99 3.17 2.34
N THR A 148 16.01 3.20 1.50
CA THR A 148 16.55 4.37 0.81
C THR A 148 16.25 4.37 -0.68
N VAL A 149 15.86 3.23 -1.26
CA VAL A 149 15.37 3.15 -2.64
C VAL A 149 14.17 4.08 -2.89
N PRO A 150 13.87 4.41 -4.16
CA PRO A 150 12.63 5.07 -4.52
C PRO A 150 11.42 4.28 -4.02
N LYS A 151 10.49 4.97 -3.37
CA LYS A 151 9.26 4.43 -2.81
C LYS A 151 8.08 5.25 -3.32
N MET A 152 7.19 4.60 -4.06
CA MET A 152 5.96 5.20 -4.55
C MET A 152 4.77 4.46 -3.95
N THR A 153 3.75 5.19 -3.53
CA THR A 153 2.53 4.63 -2.93
C THR A 153 1.33 5.10 -3.73
N VAL A 154 0.43 4.17 -4.07
CA VAL A 154 -0.87 4.47 -4.66
C VAL A 154 -1.94 3.94 -3.72
N ILE A 155 -2.74 4.85 -3.18
CA ILE A 155 -3.88 4.52 -2.34
C ILE A 155 -5.08 4.30 -3.24
N ILE A 156 -5.49 3.04 -3.38
CA ILE A 156 -6.55 2.62 -4.29
C ILE A 156 -7.91 2.87 -3.66
N ARG A 157 -8.09 2.40 -2.42
CA ARG A 157 -9.36 2.46 -1.71
C ARG A 157 -9.14 2.65 -0.20
N LYS A 158 -9.17 1.62 0.64
CA LYS A 158 -9.11 1.80 2.10
C LYS A 158 -7.67 2.01 2.60
N ALA A 159 -7.46 2.98 3.48
CA ALA A 159 -6.18 3.25 4.12
C ALA A 159 -6.42 3.76 5.54
N TYR A 160 -6.58 2.83 6.49
CA TYR A 160 -6.94 3.19 7.86
C TYR A 160 -5.81 2.98 8.87
N GLY A 161 -5.70 3.94 9.80
CA GLY A 161 -4.94 3.85 11.04
C GLY A 161 -3.47 3.44 10.86
N GLY A 162 -3.00 2.53 11.73
CA GLY A 162 -1.63 2.01 11.67
C GLY A 162 -1.33 1.24 10.38
N GLY A 163 -2.35 0.66 9.73
CA GLY A 163 -2.20 -0.01 8.44
C GLY A 163 -1.80 0.96 7.33
N TYR A 164 -2.47 2.11 7.23
CA TYR A 164 -2.06 3.20 6.31
C TYR A 164 -0.61 3.62 6.52
N ILE A 165 -0.20 3.79 7.78
CA ILE A 165 1.18 4.18 8.09
C ILE A 165 2.15 3.11 7.60
N ALA A 166 1.88 1.84 7.92
CA ALA A 166 2.69 0.69 7.56
C ALA A 166 2.84 0.46 6.05
N MET A 167 1.81 0.78 5.26
CA MET A 167 1.85 0.64 3.80
C MET A 167 2.51 1.86 3.12
N ALA A 168 3.74 2.19 3.55
CA ALA A 168 4.58 3.25 2.97
C ALA A 168 3.89 4.62 2.86
N SER A 169 3.32 5.12 3.96
CA SER A 169 2.82 6.50 3.99
C SER A 169 3.94 7.53 3.79
N ARG A 170 3.57 8.79 3.49
CA ARG A 170 4.52 9.93 3.47
C ARG A 170 5.38 10.00 4.72
N HIS A 171 4.81 9.67 5.87
CA HIS A 171 5.47 9.72 7.17
C HIS A 171 6.61 8.69 7.28
N LEU A 172 6.60 7.64 6.47
CA LEU A 172 7.69 6.66 6.34
C LEU A 172 8.59 6.95 5.12
N ARG A 173 8.64 8.22 4.68
CA ARG A 173 9.55 8.70 3.63
C ARG A 173 9.27 8.08 2.25
N ALA A 174 8.01 7.81 1.94
CA ALA A 174 7.60 7.63 0.55
C ALA A 174 7.93 8.90 -0.25
N ASP A 175 8.49 8.73 -1.45
CA ASP A 175 8.91 9.83 -2.31
C ASP A 175 7.72 10.43 -3.06
N PHE A 176 6.83 9.56 -3.53
CA PHE A 176 5.57 9.95 -4.16
C PHE A 176 4.40 9.18 -3.57
N VAL A 177 3.32 9.87 -3.26
CA VAL A 177 2.08 9.29 -2.75
C VAL A 177 0.93 9.81 -3.58
N PHE A 178 0.24 8.91 -4.28
CA PHE A 178 -0.94 9.19 -5.07
C PHE A 178 -2.16 8.54 -4.42
N ALA A 179 -3.35 9.10 -4.66
CA ALA A 179 -4.60 8.48 -4.26
C ALA A 179 -5.59 8.50 -5.42
N TRP A 180 -6.37 7.43 -5.54
CA TRP A 180 -7.53 7.42 -6.43
C TRP A 180 -8.67 8.25 -5.83
N PRO A 181 -9.67 8.68 -6.63
CA PRO A 181 -10.74 9.54 -6.12
C PRO A 181 -11.60 8.84 -5.06
N GLY A 182 -11.73 7.51 -5.15
CA GLY A 182 -12.45 6.67 -4.19
C GLY A 182 -11.64 6.25 -2.95
N ALA A 183 -10.42 6.77 -2.78
CA ALA A 183 -9.59 6.44 -1.62
C ALA A 183 -10.19 6.97 -0.32
N GLU A 184 -10.23 6.14 0.72
CA GLU A 184 -10.66 6.47 2.06
C GLU A 184 -9.48 6.42 3.04
N ILE A 185 -9.04 7.58 3.52
CA ILE A 185 -7.87 7.72 4.40
C ILE A 185 -8.32 8.28 5.74
N ALA A 186 -8.22 7.47 6.78
CA ALA A 186 -8.78 7.81 8.09
C ALA A 186 -7.95 7.22 9.24
N VAL A 187 -8.14 7.75 10.45
CA VAL A 187 -7.50 7.22 11.66
C VAL A 187 -8.00 5.82 12.04
N MET A 188 -9.26 5.51 11.71
CA MET A 188 -9.89 4.21 11.83
C MET A 188 -11.06 4.12 10.84
N GLY A 189 -11.66 2.93 10.72
CA GLY A 189 -12.85 2.74 9.89
C GLY A 189 -13.96 3.75 10.22
N PRO A 190 -14.62 4.37 9.22
CA PRO A 190 -15.64 5.41 9.43
C PRO A 190 -16.78 5.02 10.37
N GLU A 191 -17.21 3.75 10.35
CA GLU A 191 -18.21 3.23 11.29
C GLU A 191 -17.73 3.24 12.73
N GLY A 192 -16.50 2.75 12.96
CA GLY A 192 -15.88 2.77 14.29
C GLY A 192 -15.70 4.19 14.82
N ALA A 193 -15.22 5.10 13.96
CA ALA A 193 -15.05 6.51 14.32
C ALA A 193 -16.38 7.17 14.69
N ALA A 194 -17.43 6.97 13.89
CA ALA A 194 -18.75 7.54 14.14
C ALA A 194 -19.34 7.03 15.47
N ASN A 195 -19.19 5.74 15.77
CA ASN A 195 -19.69 5.13 17.01
C ASN A 195 -18.97 5.64 18.27
N ILE A 196 -17.73 6.12 18.14
CA ILE A 196 -16.98 6.71 19.26
C ILE A 196 -17.31 8.20 19.41
N ILE A 197 -17.23 8.96 18.32
CA ILE A 197 -17.38 10.43 18.33
C ILE A 197 -18.83 10.83 18.65
N PHE A 198 -19.79 10.20 17.96
CA PHE A 198 -21.21 10.52 18.06
C PHE A 198 -21.96 9.56 18.99
N ARG A 199 -21.26 8.87 19.90
CA ARG A 199 -21.82 7.85 20.78
C ARG A 199 -23.08 8.32 21.50
N LYS A 200 -23.04 9.53 22.08
CA LYS A 200 -24.16 10.11 22.82
C LYS A 200 -25.35 10.40 21.89
N GLU A 201 -25.09 11.09 20.77
CA GLU A 201 -26.13 11.44 19.78
C GLU A 201 -26.82 10.21 19.21
N ILE A 202 -26.07 9.15 18.89
CA ILE A 202 -26.62 7.88 18.39
C ILE A 202 -27.46 7.20 19.47
N ALA A 203 -26.97 7.14 20.71
CA ALA A 203 -27.65 6.44 21.81
C ALA A 203 -28.93 7.14 22.29
N THR A 204 -29.03 8.46 22.16
CA THR A 204 -30.20 9.25 22.58
C THR A 204 -31.17 9.55 21.43
N ALA A 205 -30.91 9.07 20.22
CA ALA A 205 -31.79 9.27 19.07
C ALA A 205 -33.02 8.37 19.14
N GLU A 206 -34.13 8.83 18.58
CA GLU A 206 -35.34 8.00 18.39
C GLU A 206 -35.08 6.80 17.47
N ASP A 207 -34.20 6.99 16.47
CA ASP A 207 -33.74 5.94 15.55
C ASP A 207 -32.20 5.93 15.51
N PRO A 208 -31.54 5.17 16.41
CA PRO A 208 -30.09 5.08 16.48
C PRO A 208 -29.43 4.59 15.20
N ASP A 209 -30.07 3.69 14.45
CA ASP A 209 -29.50 3.10 13.24
C ASP A 209 -29.49 4.11 12.08
N LYS A 210 -30.58 4.88 11.94
CA LYS A 210 -30.65 5.97 10.96
C LYS A 210 -29.63 7.06 11.28
N VAL A 211 -29.53 7.49 12.54
CA VAL A 211 -28.54 8.50 12.95
C VAL A 211 -27.12 7.98 12.75
N ARG A 212 -26.84 6.71 13.08
CA ARG A 212 -25.53 6.10 12.83
C ARG A 212 -25.17 6.16 11.34
N LYS A 213 -26.05 5.71 10.45
CA LYS A 213 -25.80 5.76 8.99
C LYS A 213 -25.55 7.19 8.50
N GLN A 214 -26.30 8.16 9.00
CA GLN A 214 -26.11 9.56 8.67
C GLN A 214 -24.73 10.06 9.14
N LYS A 215 -24.34 9.77 10.38
CA LYS A 215 -23.06 10.20 10.96
C LYS A 215 -21.85 9.53 10.30
N VAL A 216 -21.98 8.27 9.88
CA VAL A 216 -20.96 7.57 9.10
C VAL A 216 -20.76 8.25 7.75
N LYS A 217 -21.85 8.58 7.04
CA LYS A 217 -21.76 9.30 5.78
C LYS A 217 -21.12 10.68 5.96
N GLU A 218 -21.58 11.43 6.96
CA GLU A 218 -21.00 12.74 7.29
C GLU A 218 -19.51 12.65 7.61
N TYR A 219 -19.08 11.62 8.35
CA TYR A 219 -17.68 11.39 8.67
C TYR A 219 -16.86 11.07 7.41
N LYS A 220 -17.38 10.21 6.53
CA LYS A 220 -16.72 9.88 5.25
C LYS A 220 -16.53 11.13 4.39
N ASP A 221 -17.61 11.88 4.19
CA ASP A 221 -17.63 13.07 3.33
C ASP A 221 -16.70 14.17 3.86
N LYS A 222 -16.61 14.34 5.20
CA LYS A 222 -15.79 15.41 5.81
C LYS A 222 -14.34 15.04 6.07
N PHE A 223 -14.06 13.78 6.41
CA PHE A 223 -12.77 13.40 6.99
C PHE A 223 -12.05 12.28 6.25
N ALA A 224 -12.78 11.31 5.69
CA ALA A 224 -12.16 10.12 5.10
C ALA A 224 -11.80 10.28 3.62
N ASN A 225 -12.30 11.30 2.92
CA ASN A 225 -11.96 11.51 1.50
C ASN A 225 -10.47 11.87 1.30
N PRO A 226 -9.89 11.63 0.11
CA PRO A 226 -8.45 11.79 -0.10
C PRO A 226 -8.02 13.27 -0.14
N TYR A 227 -8.96 14.19 -0.39
CA TYR A 227 -8.67 15.62 -0.47
C TYR A 227 -8.27 16.22 0.88
N VAL A 228 -8.73 15.66 1.99
CA VAL A 228 -8.30 16.08 3.35
C VAL A 228 -6.82 15.79 3.55
N ALA A 229 -6.35 14.62 3.12
CA ALA A 229 -4.95 14.22 3.23
C ALA A 229 -4.07 14.96 2.19
N ALA A 230 -4.59 15.20 0.98
CA ALA A 230 -3.93 16.02 -0.03
C ALA A 230 -3.74 17.48 0.43
N ALA A 231 -4.76 18.10 1.04
CA ALA A 231 -4.68 19.46 1.59
C ALA A 231 -3.62 19.62 2.68
N LYS A 232 -3.25 18.52 3.36
CA LYS A 232 -2.17 18.47 4.36
C LYS A 232 -0.79 18.12 3.78
N GLY A 233 -0.69 17.87 2.47
CA GLY A 233 0.54 17.44 1.82
C GLY A 233 0.97 16.01 2.14
N TYR A 234 0.08 15.17 2.68
CA TYR A 234 0.38 13.76 2.92
C TYR A 234 0.33 12.93 1.63
N ILE A 235 -0.36 13.45 0.62
CA ILE A 235 -0.50 12.89 -0.73
C ILE A 235 -0.14 14.00 -1.71
N ASP A 236 0.60 13.67 -2.77
CA ASP A 236 1.00 14.64 -3.80
C ASP A 236 -0.16 15.01 -4.71
N SER A 237 -0.97 14.02 -5.09
CA SER A 237 -2.06 14.22 -6.04
C SER A 237 -3.16 13.16 -5.91
N VAL A 238 -4.39 13.59 -6.18
CA VAL A 238 -5.53 12.70 -6.43
C VAL A 238 -5.63 12.52 -7.94
N ILE A 239 -5.57 11.27 -8.41
CA ILE A 239 -5.34 10.92 -9.82
C ILE A 239 -6.42 9.97 -10.30
N GLU A 240 -6.76 10.00 -11.59
CA GLU A 240 -7.66 9.00 -12.16
C GLU A 240 -6.96 7.63 -12.23
N PRO A 241 -7.68 6.50 -12.06
CA PRO A 241 -7.08 5.15 -12.11
C PRO A 241 -6.19 4.91 -13.33
N LYS A 242 -6.64 5.34 -14.52
CA LYS A 242 -5.88 5.23 -15.79
C LYS A 242 -4.57 6.00 -15.83
N GLU A 243 -4.38 7.00 -14.97
CA GLU A 243 -3.15 7.80 -14.91
C GLU A 243 -2.05 7.12 -14.09
N THR A 244 -2.40 6.07 -13.32
CA THR A 244 -1.49 5.40 -12.38
C THR A 244 -0.17 4.99 -13.03
N ARG A 245 -0.19 4.26 -14.15
CA ARG A 245 1.05 3.82 -14.82
C ARG A 245 1.91 5.00 -15.26
N LYS A 246 1.30 6.01 -15.89
CA LYS A 246 2.00 7.21 -16.39
C LYS A 246 2.71 7.95 -15.26
N LEU A 247 2.03 8.16 -14.14
CA LEU A 247 2.59 8.89 -12.99
C LEU A 247 3.63 8.07 -12.24
N LEU A 248 3.44 6.76 -12.11
CA LEU A 248 4.47 5.88 -11.55
C LEU A 248 5.74 5.88 -12.41
N LEU A 249 5.61 5.81 -13.73
CA LEU A 249 6.76 5.90 -14.65
C LEU A 249 7.52 7.22 -14.47
N HIS A 250 6.79 8.34 -14.40
CA HIS A 250 7.39 9.64 -14.15
C HIS A 250 8.08 9.71 -12.79
N ALA A 251 7.43 9.23 -11.73
CA ALA A 251 7.98 9.20 -10.38
C ALA A 251 9.28 8.37 -10.29
N ILE A 252 9.31 7.19 -10.92
CA ILE A 252 10.50 6.33 -10.99
C ILE A 252 11.65 7.03 -11.71
N GLU A 253 11.35 7.72 -12.82
CA GLU A 253 12.35 8.46 -13.59
C GLU A 253 12.94 9.62 -12.77
N VAL A 254 12.10 10.42 -12.12
CA VAL A 254 12.53 11.55 -11.27
C VAL A 254 13.33 11.07 -10.06
N ALA A 255 12.90 9.99 -9.41
CA ALA A 255 13.59 9.41 -8.26
C ALA A 255 14.81 8.55 -8.64
N GLY A 256 15.13 8.41 -9.93
CA GLY A 256 16.13 7.47 -10.44
C GLY A 256 17.55 7.68 -9.88
N ASN A 257 17.87 8.92 -9.46
CA ASN A 257 19.15 9.34 -8.87
C ASN A 257 19.04 9.70 -7.38
N LYS A 258 17.99 9.24 -6.71
CA LYS A 258 17.79 9.48 -5.28
C LYS A 258 18.99 9.01 -4.46
N ALA A 259 19.46 9.87 -3.57
CA ALA A 259 20.47 9.56 -2.56
C ALA A 259 19.95 9.99 -1.18
N VAL A 260 19.99 9.09 -0.20
CA VAL A 260 19.54 9.35 1.17
C VAL A 260 20.65 8.95 2.12
N TYR A 261 21.06 9.89 2.98
CA TYR A 261 22.04 9.62 4.03
C TYR A 261 21.34 9.18 5.32
N LEU A 262 21.77 8.05 5.88
CA LEU A 262 21.27 7.54 7.15
C LEU A 262 22.28 7.81 8.28
N PRO A 263 21.84 7.83 9.56
CA PRO A 263 22.75 7.94 10.69
C PRO A 263 23.81 6.83 10.71
N GLN A 264 25.07 7.19 10.99
CA GLN A 264 26.17 6.22 11.07
C GLN A 264 25.94 5.21 12.20
N LYS A 265 25.99 3.92 11.86
CA LYS A 265 25.83 2.78 12.77
C LYS A 265 26.42 1.52 12.13
N LYS A 266 26.75 0.49 12.91
CA LYS A 266 27.13 -0.82 12.37
C LYS A 266 25.97 -1.46 11.60
N HIS A 267 24.79 -1.45 12.23
CA HIS A 267 23.50 -1.81 11.68
C HIS A 267 22.42 -1.31 12.66
N GLY A 268 21.14 -1.31 12.26
CA GLY A 268 20.05 -1.10 13.22
C GLY A 268 19.66 -2.37 13.97
N ILE A 269 18.59 -2.27 14.77
CA ILE A 269 18.03 -3.38 15.55
C ILE A 269 16.54 -3.46 15.20
N PRO A 270 16.18 -4.11 14.07
CA PRO A 270 14.77 -4.32 13.76
C PRO A 270 14.10 -5.21 14.82
N PRO A 271 12.78 -5.12 15.01
CA PRO A 271 12.05 -6.09 15.81
C PRO A 271 12.24 -7.52 15.26
N PHE A 272 12.36 -8.51 16.14
CA PHE A 272 12.55 -9.92 15.80
C PHE A 272 11.31 -10.75 16.16
#